data_AF-A0A2M9K681-F1
#
_entry.id   AF-A0A2M9K681-F1
#
_cell.length_a   1.000
_cell.length_b   1.000
_cell.length_c   1.000
_cell.angle_alpha   90.00
_cell.angle_beta   90.00
_cell.angle_gamma   90.00
#
_symmetry.space_group_name_H-M   'P 1'
#
loop_
_entity.id
_entity.type
_entity.pdbx_description
1 polymer ?
#
loop_
_entity_poly.entity_id
_entity_poly.type
_entity_poly.pdbx_seq_one_letter_code
_entity_poly.pdbx_strand_id
1 'polypeptide(L)'
;MGALRAPAAQRRRSGRRHHGGGGVTTTELAPRPQLTGDEPCRAPGSDPEDWAGTPKQRRNGQEACLSKCPEAVRAQCLAWALDHPSWAGSAIWAGTAYSDRRRLRAERRDAAAA
;
A
#
# COMPACT_ATOMS: atom_id res chain seq x y z
N MET A 1 -17.19 62.35 -33.49
CA MET A 1 -16.09 61.38 -33.27
C MET A 1 -16.55 60.04 -33.81
N GLY A 2 -15.94 59.60 -34.92
CA GLY A 2 -16.44 58.52 -35.80
C GLY A 2 -16.22 57.09 -35.30
N ALA A 3 -16.93 56.18 -35.96
CA ALA A 3 -17.07 54.75 -35.71
C ALA A 3 -15.82 53.91 -36.03
N LEU A 4 -15.75 52.67 -35.50
CA LEU A 4 -15.80 51.40 -36.27
C LEU A 4 -15.41 50.18 -35.42
N ARG A 5 -16.17 49.08 -35.61
CA ARG A 5 -16.01 47.75 -34.98
C ARG A 5 -15.02 46.87 -35.78
N ALA A 6 -14.25 46.06 -35.03
CA ALA A 6 -13.75 44.68 -35.28
C ALA A 6 -12.80 44.41 -36.48
N PRO A 7 -11.95 43.36 -36.44
CA PRO A 7 -12.41 41.97 -36.48
C PRO A 7 -11.70 40.97 -35.55
N ALA A 8 -12.40 39.86 -35.30
CA ALA A 8 -11.82 38.60 -34.84
C ALA A 8 -11.02 37.93 -35.98
N ALA A 9 -9.88 37.33 -35.66
CA ALA A 9 -9.21 36.37 -36.53
C ALA A 9 -8.83 35.12 -35.72
N GLN A 10 -9.68 34.10 -35.81
CA GLN A 10 -9.27 32.71 -35.63
C GLN A 10 -8.59 32.24 -36.92
N ARG A 11 -7.47 31.51 -36.79
CA ARG A 11 -7.06 30.36 -37.65
C ARG A 11 -5.77 29.79 -37.06
N ARG A 12 -5.83 28.72 -36.27
CA ARG A 12 -5.89 27.29 -36.63
C ARG A 12 -4.59 26.74 -37.25
N ARG A 13 -4.18 25.61 -36.65
CA ARG A 13 -3.36 24.48 -37.13
C ARG A 13 -1.88 24.56 -36.81
N SER A 14 -1.17 23.47 -36.55
CA SER A 14 -1.49 22.07 -36.21
C SER A 14 -0.13 21.43 -35.92
N GLY A 15 -0.10 20.47 -34.99
CA GLY A 15 0.89 19.39 -35.03
C GLY A 15 2.24 19.67 -34.39
N ARG A 16 2.39 19.22 -33.14
CA ARG A 16 3.56 18.43 -32.79
C ARG A 16 3.16 17.31 -31.85
N ARG A 17 2.81 16.15 -32.43
CA ARG A 17 3.03 14.88 -31.74
C ARG A 17 4.53 14.60 -31.86
N HIS A 18 5.18 14.28 -30.76
CA HIS A 18 6.05 13.11 -30.63
C HIS A 18 6.38 12.92 -29.13
N HIS A 19 5.94 11.76 -28.64
CA HIS A 19 6.52 10.88 -27.61
C HIS A 19 7.46 11.42 -26.53
N GLY A 20 7.17 11.00 -25.29
CA GLY A 20 8.20 10.65 -24.31
C GLY A 20 8.19 11.49 -23.04
N GLY A 21 8.00 10.82 -21.90
CA GLY A 21 8.04 11.38 -20.53
C GLY A 21 6.74 11.04 -19.81
N GLY A 22 6.57 9.88 -19.17
CA GLY A 22 7.51 9.32 -18.20
C GLY A 22 7.54 10.24 -16.98
N GLY A 23 6.53 10.16 -16.11
CA GLY A 23 6.45 11.11 -14.99
C GLY A 23 5.19 11.10 -14.14
N VAL A 24 4.53 9.95 -13.98
CA VAL A 24 3.76 9.70 -12.75
C VAL A 24 4.05 8.25 -12.40
N THR A 25 5.16 7.99 -11.71
CA THR A 25 5.26 6.77 -10.91
C THR A 25 4.31 6.94 -9.75
N THR A 26 3.00 6.76 -9.99
CA THR A 26 2.10 6.42 -8.91
C THR A 26 2.70 5.14 -8.36
N THR A 27 3.33 5.19 -7.19
CA THR A 27 3.78 3.98 -6.51
C THR A 27 2.55 3.09 -6.41
N GLU A 28 2.53 2.01 -7.19
CA GLU A 28 1.41 1.10 -7.22
C GLU A 28 1.36 0.45 -5.83
N LEU A 29 0.34 0.80 -5.05
CA LEU A 29 0.18 0.26 -3.71
C LEU A 29 0.01 -1.26 -3.81
N ALA A 30 0.66 -2.01 -2.93
CA ALA A 30 0.55 -3.45 -2.91
C ALA A 30 -0.92 -3.89 -2.84
N PRO A 31 -1.35 -4.87 -3.65
CA PRO A 31 -2.73 -5.34 -3.64
C PRO A 31 -3.05 -6.09 -2.34
N ARG A 32 -4.35 -6.26 -2.06
CA ARG A 32 -4.80 -7.07 -0.91
C ARG A 32 -4.18 -8.48 -1.00
N PRO A 33 -3.64 -9.04 0.09
CA PRO A 33 -2.97 -10.34 0.06
C PRO A 33 -3.91 -11.44 -0.41
N GLN A 34 -3.40 -12.30 -1.29
CA GLN A 34 -4.13 -13.49 -1.74
C GLN A 34 -3.88 -14.63 -0.76
N LEU A 35 -4.87 -14.88 0.10
CA LEU A 35 -4.80 -15.94 1.11
C LEU A 35 -5.16 -17.29 0.47
N THR A 36 -4.40 -18.33 0.79
CA THR A 36 -4.63 -19.71 0.28
C THR A 36 -5.70 -20.44 1.09
N GLY A 37 -5.97 -19.98 2.32
CA GLY A 37 -6.86 -20.65 3.27
C GLY A 37 -6.10 -21.46 4.33
N ASP A 38 -4.80 -21.70 4.13
CA ASP A 38 -3.95 -22.44 5.07
C ASP A 38 -3.40 -21.53 6.20
N GLU A 39 -3.63 -20.22 6.10
CA GLU A 39 -3.13 -19.28 7.08
C GLU A 39 -3.84 -19.43 8.43
N PRO A 40 -3.12 -19.34 9.56
CA PRO A 40 -3.72 -19.40 10.89
C PRO A 40 -4.81 -18.35 11.14
N CYS A 41 -4.75 -17.20 10.45
CA CYS A 41 -5.77 -16.16 10.55
C CYS A 41 -7.09 -16.51 9.83
N ARG A 42 -7.09 -17.56 9.00
CA ARG A 42 -8.27 -18.09 8.29
C ARG A 42 -8.73 -19.44 8.85
N ALA A 43 -7.93 -20.06 9.72
CA ALA A 43 -8.25 -21.36 10.30
C ALA A 43 -9.56 -21.33 11.11
N PRO A 44 -10.36 -22.41 11.07
CA PRO A 44 -11.50 -22.56 11.97
C PRO A 44 -11.05 -22.44 13.43
N GLY A 45 -11.72 -21.57 14.20
CA GLY A 45 -11.37 -21.30 15.59
C GLY A 45 -10.22 -20.32 15.79
N SER A 46 -9.77 -19.62 14.74
CA SER A 46 -8.84 -18.49 14.88
C SER A 46 -9.46 -17.40 15.77
N ASP A 47 -8.78 -17.06 16.86
CA ASP A 47 -9.23 -16.00 17.77
C ASP A 47 -8.90 -14.63 17.15
N PRO A 48 -9.89 -13.75 16.91
CA PRO A 48 -9.64 -12.39 16.42
C PRO A 48 -8.68 -11.59 17.32
N GLU A 49 -8.64 -11.88 18.63
CA GLU A 49 -7.78 -11.17 19.59
C GLU A 49 -6.30 -11.48 19.38
N ASP A 50 -5.96 -12.67 18.87
CA ASP A 50 -4.59 -13.04 18.50
C ASP A 50 -4.03 -12.14 17.38
N TRP A 51 -4.91 -11.48 16.60
CA TRP A 51 -4.51 -10.64 15.47
C TRP A 51 -4.67 -9.15 15.75
N ALA A 52 -5.77 -8.76 16.38
CA ALA A 52 -6.17 -7.35 16.56
C ALA A 52 -6.36 -6.93 18.03
N GLY A 53 -6.18 -7.85 18.99
CA GLY A 53 -6.38 -7.59 20.42
C GLY A 53 -5.24 -6.80 21.08
N THR A 54 -5.12 -6.97 22.39
CA THR A 54 -4.06 -6.34 23.18
C THR A 54 -2.66 -6.78 22.72
N PRO A 55 -1.59 -6.01 23.03
CA PRO A 55 -0.23 -6.44 22.73
C PRO A 55 0.12 -7.85 23.25
N LYS A 56 -0.43 -8.25 24.40
CA LYS A 56 -0.22 -9.57 24.99
C LYS A 56 -0.87 -10.68 24.15
N GLN A 57 -2.12 -10.51 23.75
CA GLN A 57 -2.84 -11.47 22.90
C GLN A 57 -2.20 -11.59 21.52
N ARG A 58 -1.79 -10.45 20.94
CA ARG A 58 -1.18 -10.40 19.61
C ARG A 58 0.12 -11.18 19.46
N ARG A 59 0.79 -11.52 20.57
CA ARG A 59 1.98 -12.37 20.55
C ARG A 59 1.68 -13.76 19.99
N ASN A 60 0.50 -14.33 20.29
CA ASN A 60 0.08 -15.62 19.78
C ASN A 60 -0.08 -15.61 18.25
N GLY A 61 -0.79 -14.63 17.70
CA GLY A 61 -0.97 -14.50 16.25
C GLY A 61 0.35 -14.20 15.53
N GLN A 62 1.25 -13.45 16.16
CA GLN A 62 2.61 -13.28 15.66
C GLN A 62 3.35 -14.62 15.55
N GLU A 63 3.43 -15.40 16.64
CA GLU A 63 4.10 -16.70 16.66
C GLU A 63 3.45 -17.69 15.67
N ALA A 64 2.13 -17.74 15.63
CA ALA A 64 1.38 -18.58 14.70
C ALA A 64 1.68 -18.22 13.24
N CYS A 65 1.67 -16.93 12.90
CA CYS A 65 1.95 -16.46 11.54
C CYS A 65 3.39 -16.79 11.12
N LEU A 66 4.37 -16.51 11.98
CA LEU A 66 5.78 -16.80 11.68
C LEU A 66 6.03 -18.29 11.49
N SER A 67 5.29 -19.15 12.19
CA SER A 67 5.47 -20.60 12.16
C SER A 67 4.72 -21.30 11.03
N LYS A 68 3.53 -20.81 10.65
CA LYS A 68 2.58 -21.54 9.80
C LYS A 68 2.15 -20.82 8.52
N CYS A 69 2.29 -19.50 8.42
CA CYS A 69 1.90 -18.82 7.17
C CYS A 69 2.94 -19.12 6.07
N PRO A 70 2.48 -19.45 4.84
CA PRO A 70 3.37 -19.55 3.69
C PRO A 70 4.17 -18.26 3.49
N GLU A 71 5.44 -18.39 3.14
CA GLU A 71 6.34 -17.23 3.00
C GLU A 71 5.84 -16.22 1.97
N ALA A 72 5.35 -16.71 0.82
CA ALA A 72 4.78 -15.86 -0.23
C ALA A 72 3.57 -15.05 0.26
N VAL A 73 2.76 -15.62 1.15
CA VAL A 73 1.61 -14.92 1.75
C VAL A 73 2.09 -13.90 2.78
N ARG A 74 3.08 -14.25 3.61
CA ARG A 74 3.69 -13.30 4.56
C ARG A 74 4.28 -12.10 3.83
N ALA A 75 4.99 -12.30 2.73
CA ALA A 75 5.55 -11.22 1.92
C ALA A 75 4.45 -10.27 1.40
N GLN A 76 3.37 -10.81 0.84
CA GLN A 76 2.22 -10.03 0.39
C GLN A 76 1.53 -9.27 1.54
N CYS A 77 1.28 -9.95 2.66
CA CYS A 77 0.71 -9.36 3.87
C CYS A 77 1.55 -8.20 4.40
N LEU A 78 2.87 -8.34 4.43
CA LEU A 78 3.76 -7.28 4.89
C LEU A 78 3.74 -6.10 3.92
N ALA A 79 3.88 -6.35 2.61
CA ALA A 79 3.87 -5.31 1.59
C ALA A 79 2.57 -4.50 1.66
N TRP A 80 1.42 -5.17 1.66
CA TRP A 80 0.11 -4.53 1.78
C TRP A 80 -0.01 -3.69 3.06
N ALA A 81 0.41 -4.22 4.21
CA ALA A 81 0.27 -3.53 5.48
C ALA A 81 1.20 -2.31 5.62
N LEU A 82 2.33 -2.30 4.93
CA LEU A 82 3.24 -1.14 4.87
C LEU A 82 2.65 -0.03 3.99
N ASP A 83 1.98 -0.39 2.90
CA ASP A 83 1.36 0.55 1.97
C ASP A 83 0.00 1.07 2.47
N HIS A 84 -0.68 0.32 3.35
CA HIS A 84 -2.01 0.64 3.89
C HIS A 84 -2.01 0.77 5.43
N PRO A 85 -1.23 1.69 6.01
CA PRO A 85 -1.03 1.75 7.47
C PRO A 85 -2.31 2.05 8.26
N SER A 86 -3.22 2.87 7.71
CA SER A 86 -4.50 3.19 8.36
C SER A 86 -5.44 1.99 8.42
N TRP A 87 -5.41 1.12 7.40
CA TRP A 87 -6.21 -0.10 7.35
C TRP A 87 -5.60 -1.22 8.17
N ALA A 88 -4.28 -1.38 8.10
CA ALA A 88 -3.55 -2.37 8.89
C ALA A 88 -3.66 -2.10 10.39
N GLY A 89 -3.77 -0.82 10.78
CA GLY A 89 -3.98 -0.38 12.14
C GLY A 89 -2.94 -0.95 13.11
N SER A 90 -3.39 -1.29 14.31
CA SER A 90 -2.57 -1.94 15.34
C SER A 90 -2.40 -3.45 15.12
N ALA A 91 -3.16 -4.09 14.24
CA ALA A 91 -3.15 -5.55 14.09
C ALA A 91 -1.77 -6.11 13.69
N ILE A 92 -1.55 -7.40 13.92
CA ILE A 92 -0.37 -8.11 13.39
C ILE A 92 -0.59 -8.42 11.92
N TRP A 93 0.44 -8.16 11.10
CA TRP A 93 0.45 -8.53 9.68
C TRP A 93 1.77 -9.23 9.36
N ALA A 94 1.72 -10.40 8.73
CA ALA A 94 2.92 -11.18 8.41
C ALA A 94 3.87 -11.50 9.60
N GLY A 95 3.31 -11.53 10.82
CA GLY A 95 4.09 -11.68 12.04
C GLY A 95 4.82 -10.41 12.49
N THR A 96 4.47 -9.24 11.95
CA THR A 96 5.03 -7.94 12.34
C THR A 96 4.03 -7.10 13.11
N ALA A 97 4.51 -6.44 14.17
CA ALA A 97 3.71 -5.52 14.96
C ALA A 97 3.67 -4.12 14.31
N TYR A 98 2.73 -3.29 14.79
CA TYR A 98 2.60 -1.91 14.33
C TYR A 98 3.89 -1.09 14.45
N SER A 99 4.62 -1.22 15.56
CA SER A 99 5.90 -0.52 15.79
C SER A 99 6.94 -0.91 14.74
N ASP A 100 7.04 -2.20 14.42
CA ASP A 100 7.98 -2.70 13.41
C ASP A 100 7.60 -2.22 12.02
N ARG A 101 6.31 -2.26 11.67
CA ARG A 101 5.84 -1.70 10.40
C ARG A 101 6.06 -0.20 10.31
N ARG A 102 5.94 0.55 11.43
CA ARG A 102 6.28 1.98 11.46
C ARG A 102 7.77 2.20 11.19
N ARG A 103 8.65 1.40 11.79
CA ARG A 103 10.09 1.45 11.56
C ARG A 103 10.43 1.13 10.10
N LEU A 104 9.92 0.02 9.56
CA LEU A 104 10.14 -0.39 8.16
C LEU A 104 9.69 0.68 7.16
N ARG A 105 8.56 1.37 7.41
CA ARG A 105 8.13 2.49 6.57
C ARG A 105 9.07 3.68 6.65
N ALA A 106 9.63 3.97 7.82
CA ALA A 106 10.63 5.04 7.95
C ALA A 106 11.88 4.69 7.14
N GLU A 107 12.41 3.48 7.32
CA GLU A 107 13.57 2.96 6.57
C GLU A 107 13.35 3.02 5.04
N ARG A 108 12.15 2.67 4.55
CA ARG A 108 11.79 2.79 3.12
C ARG A 108 11.80 4.23 2.60
N ARG A 109 11.36 5.19 3.42
CA ARG A 109 11.38 6.61 3.02
C ARG A 109 12.79 7.16 3.02
N ASP A 110 13.58 6.79 4.02
CA ASP A 110 14.97 7.22 4.13
C ASP A 110 15.79 6.68 2.96
N ALA A 111 15.58 5.40 2.59
CA ALA A 111 16.20 4.78 1.42
C ALA A 111 15.76 5.40 0.08
N ALA A 112 14.54 5.92 -0.01
CA ALA A 112 14.05 6.61 -1.22
C ALA A 112 14.56 8.06 -1.32
N ALA A 113 15.05 8.63 -0.22
CA ALA A 113 15.57 9.99 -0.14
C ALA A 113 17.11 10.05 -0.27
N ALA A 114 17.79 8.91 -0.18
CA ALA A 114 19.23 8.75 -0.38
C ALA A 114 19.58 8.57 -1.86
#